data_AF-A0A8H4XS89-F1
#
_entry.id   AF-A0A8H4XS89-F1
#
_cell.length_a   1.000
_cell.length_b   1.000
_cell.length_c   1.000
_cell.angle_alpha   90.00
_cell.angle_beta   90.00
_cell.angle_gamma   90.00
#
_symmetry.space_group_name_H-M   'P 1'
#
loop_
_entity.id
_entity.type
_entity.pdbx_description
1 polymer ?
#
loop_
_entity_poly.entity_id
_entity_poly.type
_entity_poly.pdbx_seq_one_letter_code
_entity_poly.pdbx_strand_id
1 'polypeptide(L)'
;MLAPVYHAKLSTIISSILRDLYGIQRAGREKEVSAAAHREAELREWRHELSGFLDSPNVDLLMLTYQRQYTVLNLAFYHAQILLYRPFVLKNLSMPADNMSNREDDQFHGTIDRYIRQCLEAATEVALIVRNLCEQGGLYHNFW
;
A
#
# COMPACT_ATOMS: atom_id res chain seq x y z
N MET A 1 -16.66 -16.42 -7.13
CA MET A 1 -15.79 -15.67 -6.21
C MET A 1 -14.51 -15.29 -6.94
N LEU A 2 -14.26 -13.99 -7.16
CA LEU A 2 -13.08 -13.52 -7.91
C LEU A 2 -11.90 -13.13 -7.00
N ALA A 3 -12.08 -13.11 -5.68
CA ALA A 3 -11.06 -12.67 -4.73
C ALA A 3 -9.68 -13.36 -4.90
N PRO A 4 -9.58 -14.70 -5.13
CA PRO A 4 -8.28 -15.33 -5.38
C PRO A 4 -7.58 -14.85 -6.65
N VAL A 5 -8.34 -14.55 -7.71
CA VAL A 5 -7.81 -14.00 -8.97
C VAL A 5 -7.21 -12.61 -8.74
N TYR A 6 -7.93 -11.76 -8.00
CA TYR A 6 -7.45 -10.44 -7.66
C TYR A 6 -6.27 -10.44 -6.70
N HIS A 7 -6.21 -11.41 -5.76
CA HIS A 7 -5.01 -11.64 -4.97
C HIS A 7 -3.82 -12.02 -5.84
N ALA A 8 -3.99 -12.93 -6.79
CA ALA A 8 -2.92 -13.30 -7.72
C ALA A 8 -2.45 -12.10 -8.57
N LYS A 9 -3.39 -11.29 -9.10
CA LYS A 9 -3.07 -10.02 -9.79
C LYS A 9 -2.29 -9.07 -8.89
N LEU A 10 -2.67 -8.93 -7.62
CA LEU A 10 -1.94 -8.05 -6.70
C LEU A 10 -0.54 -8.59 -6.39
N SER A 11 -0.37 -9.91 -6.27
CA SER A 11 0.92 -10.53 -6.05
C SER A 11 1.90 -10.29 -7.20
N THR A 12 1.44 -10.19 -8.46
CA THR A 12 2.32 -9.82 -9.58
C THR A 12 2.79 -8.37 -9.47
N ILE A 13 1.92 -7.44 -9.07
CA ILE A 13 2.28 -6.04 -8.80
C ILE A 13 3.30 -5.96 -7.66
N ILE A 14 3.05 -6.64 -6.54
CA ILE A 14 3.98 -6.72 -5.39
C ILE A 14 5.34 -7.26 -5.84
N SER A 15 5.36 -8.31 -6.65
CA SER A 15 6.61 -8.88 -7.18
C SER A 15 7.40 -7.88 -8.04
N SER A 16 6.69 -7.03 -8.79
CA SER A 16 7.32 -5.96 -9.58
C SER A 16 7.84 -4.81 -8.69
N ILE A 17 7.09 -4.43 -7.64
CA ILE A 17 7.55 -3.45 -6.63
C ILE A 17 8.86 -3.92 -5.98
N LEU A 18 8.91 -5.18 -5.56
CA LEU A 18 10.11 -5.77 -4.94
C LEU A 18 11.31 -5.74 -5.88
N ARG A 19 11.11 -6.05 -7.17
CA ARG A 19 12.19 -6.02 -8.16
C ARG A 19 12.71 -4.61 -8.42
N ASP A 20 11.81 -3.63 -8.54
CA ASP A 20 12.17 -2.28 -8.96
C ASP A 20 12.74 -1.42 -7.83
N LEU A 21 12.21 -1.55 -6.60
CA LEU A 21 12.57 -0.69 -5.47
C LEU A 21 13.46 -1.37 -4.43
N TYR A 22 13.46 -2.70 -4.40
CA TYR A 22 14.23 -3.50 -3.44
C TYR A 22 15.23 -4.45 -4.13
N GLY A 23 15.49 -4.23 -5.41
CA GLY A 23 16.50 -4.96 -6.15
C GLY A 23 17.91 -4.81 -5.54
N ILE A 24 18.79 -5.76 -5.86
CA ILE A 24 20.18 -5.79 -5.35
C ILE A 24 20.95 -4.53 -5.74
N GLN A 25 20.67 -3.97 -6.93
CA GLN A 25 21.29 -2.74 -7.40
C GLN A 25 20.47 -1.53 -6.95
N ARG A 26 21.11 -0.58 -6.26
CA ARG A 26 20.49 0.68 -5.89
C ARG A 26 20.27 1.53 -7.14
N ALA A 27 19.00 1.72 -7.52
CA ALA A 27 18.63 2.65 -8.58
C ALA A 27 18.87 4.10 -8.12
N GLY A 28 19.11 5.00 -9.09
CA GLY A 28 19.14 6.44 -8.82
C GLY A 28 17.77 6.93 -8.36
N ARG A 29 17.74 8.02 -7.57
CA ARG A 29 16.51 8.57 -6.98
C ARG A 29 15.40 8.86 -8.00
N GLU A 30 15.76 9.42 -9.16
CA GLU A 30 14.82 9.69 -10.26
C GLU A 30 14.17 8.40 -10.77
N LYS A 31 14.97 7.34 -10.97
CA LYS A 31 14.47 6.03 -11.42
C LYS A 31 13.54 5.41 -10.38
N GLU A 32 13.85 5.54 -9.10
CA GLU A 32 12.99 5.04 -8.03
C GLU A 32 11.66 5.79 -7.97
N VAL A 33 11.68 7.12 -8.11
CA VAL A 33 10.44 7.92 -8.14
C VAL A 33 9.61 7.57 -9.38
N SER A 34 10.25 7.42 -10.54
CA SER A 34 9.57 7.00 -11.78
C SER A 34 8.96 5.60 -11.66
N ALA A 35 9.72 4.64 -11.13
CA ALA A 35 9.23 3.28 -10.87
C ALA A 35 8.07 3.30 -9.87
N ALA A 36 8.18 4.07 -8.78
CA ALA A 36 7.13 4.19 -7.80
C ALA A 36 5.83 4.79 -8.39
N ALA A 37 5.94 5.82 -9.23
CA ALA A 37 4.79 6.40 -9.93
C ALA A 37 4.12 5.38 -10.87
N HIS A 38 4.90 4.56 -11.57
CA HIS A 38 4.37 3.51 -12.43
C HIS A 38 3.64 2.43 -11.62
N ARG A 39 4.24 1.92 -10.54
CA ARG A 39 3.60 0.92 -9.67
C ARG A 39 2.40 1.47 -8.91
N GLU A 40 2.41 2.75 -8.54
CA GLU A 40 1.24 3.45 -7.98
C GLU A 40 0.06 3.46 -8.96
N ALA A 41 0.33 3.64 -10.26
CA ALA A 41 -0.71 3.56 -11.28
C ALA A 41 -1.31 2.15 -11.37
N GLU A 42 -0.48 1.11 -11.40
CA GLU A 42 -0.95 -0.29 -11.39
C GLU A 42 -1.78 -0.63 -10.15
N LEU A 43 -1.36 -0.17 -8.96
CA LEU A 43 -2.15 -0.35 -7.73
C LEU A 43 -3.49 0.37 -7.79
N ARG A 44 -3.53 1.60 -8.32
CA ARG A 44 -4.78 2.35 -8.49
C ARG A 44 -5.72 1.67 -9.48
N GLU A 45 -5.20 1.16 -10.59
CA GLU A 45 -5.98 0.40 -11.56
C GLU A 45 -6.55 -0.87 -10.93
N TRP A 46 -5.72 -1.65 -10.23
CA TRP A 46 -6.17 -2.83 -9.49
C TRP A 46 -7.28 -2.50 -8.49
N ARG A 47 -7.15 -1.39 -7.74
CA ARG A 47 -8.20 -0.94 -6.80
C ARG A 47 -9.47 -0.53 -7.53
N HIS A 48 -9.33 0.16 -8.66
CA HIS A 48 -10.46 0.61 -9.46
C HIS A 48 -11.27 -0.55 -10.03
N GLU A 49 -10.62 -1.60 -10.52
CA GLU A 49 -11.28 -2.84 -10.99
C GLU A 49 -12.14 -3.50 -9.90
N LEU A 50 -11.83 -3.23 -8.63
CA LEU A 50 -12.48 -3.81 -7.45
C LEU A 50 -13.40 -2.83 -6.71
N SER A 51 -13.50 -1.57 -7.14
CA SER A 51 -14.26 -0.52 -6.43
C SER A 51 -15.69 -0.92 -6.08
N GLY A 52 -16.40 -1.58 -6.98
CA GLY A 52 -17.76 -2.07 -6.73
C GLY A 52 -17.89 -3.09 -5.58
N PHE A 53 -16.80 -3.79 -5.24
CA PHE A 53 -16.75 -4.72 -4.11
C PHE A 53 -16.08 -4.10 -2.88
N LEU A 54 -14.96 -3.40 -3.05
CA LEU A 54 -14.14 -2.87 -1.95
C LEU A 54 -14.62 -1.52 -1.40
N ASP A 55 -15.50 -0.82 -2.10
CA ASP A 55 -16.05 0.46 -1.65
C ASP A 55 -17.54 0.33 -1.26
N SER A 56 -18.04 -0.91 -1.12
CA SER A 56 -19.42 -1.18 -0.71
C SER A 56 -19.63 -0.74 0.75
N PRO A 57 -20.62 0.13 1.06
CA PRO A 57 -20.84 0.62 2.42
C PRO A 57 -21.44 -0.44 3.37
N ASN A 58 -21.85 -1.60 2.84
CA ASN A 58 -22.66 -2.59 3.55
C ASN A 58 -21.91 -3.93 3.74
N VAL A 59 -20.60 -3.89 4.00
CA VAL A 59 -19.79 -5.10 4.22
C VAL A 59 -20.34 -5.94 5.36
N ASP A 60 -20.87 -5.31 6.41
CA ASP A 60 -21.45 -5.99 7.58
C ASP A 60 -22.70 -6.82 7.23
N LEU A 61 -23.35 -6.53 6.10
CA LEU A 61 -24.52 -7.29 5.60
C LEU A 61 -24.13 -8.46 4.69
N LEU A 62 -22.85 -8.60 4.33
CA LEU A 62 -22.37 -9.71 3.52
C LEU A 62 -22.24 -11.00 4.33
N MET A 63 -22.27 -12.16 3.65
CA MET A 63 -21.91 -13.42 4.30
C MET A 63 -20.45 -13.37 4.79
N LEU A 64 -20.17 -14.05 5.91
CA LEU A 64 -18.86 -14.06 6.57
C LEU A 64 -17.69 -14.32 5.61
N THR A 65 -17.84 -15.22 4.64
CA THR A 65 -16.80 -15.51 3.65
C THR A 65 -16.47 -14.31 2.77
N TYR A 66 -17.46 -13.51 2.38
CA TYR A 66 -17.24 -12.29 1.60
C TYR A 66 -16.65 -11.17 2.45
N GLN A 67 -17.04 -11.06 3.72
CA GLN A 67 -16.40 -10.15 4.68
C GLN A 67 -14.92 -10.45 4.83
N ARG A 68 -14.56 -11.73 4.98
CA ARG A 68 -13.16 -12.19 5.03
C ARG A 68 -12.40 -11.81 3.75
N GLN A 69 -12.98 -12.10 2.58
CA GLN A 69 -12.36 -11.74 1.30
C GLN A 69 -12.15 -10.22 1.16
N TYR A 70 -13.15 -9.43 1.55
CA TYR A 70 -13.07 -7.97 1.58
C TYR A 70 -11.91 -7.50 2.47
N THR A 71 -11.83 -8.00 3.69
CA THR A 71 -10.80 -7.63 4.67
C THR A 71 -9.41 -8.00 4.17
N VAL A 72 -9.22 -9.23 3.67
CA VAL A 72 -7.91 -9.70 3.19
C VAL A 72 -7.45 -8.92 1.96
N LEU A 73 -8.35 -8.62 1.01
CA LEU A 73 -8.02 -7.81 -0.16
C LEU A 73 -7.63 -6.37 0.22
N ASN A 74 -8.36 -5.75 1.16
CA ASN A 74 -8.01 -4.42 1.67
C ASN A 74 -6.65 -4.42 2.38
N LEU A 75 -6.41 -5.38 3.29
CA LEU A 75 -5.13 -5.50 3.98
C LEU A 75 -3.98 -5.71 2.99
N ALA A 76 -4.15 -6.61 2.01
CA ALA A 76 -3.12 -6.87 1.01
C ALA A 76 -2.81 -5.61 0.18
N PHE A 77 -3.84 -4.84 -0.19
CA PHE A 77 -3.69 -3.58 -0.92
C PHE A 77 -2.90 -2.55 -0.11
N TYR A 78 -3.29 -2.28 1.13
CA TYR A 78 -2.59 -1.30 1.97
C TYR A 78 -1.16 -1.76 2.29
N HIS A 79 -0.93 -3.05 2.51
CA HIS A 79 0.43 -3.59 2.66
C HIS A 79 1.27 -3.40 1.39
N ALA A 80 0.69 -3.51 0.19
CA ALA A 80 1.38 -3.22 -1.06
C ALA A 80 1.74 -1.73 -1.19
N GLN A 81 0.86 -0.82 -0.76
CA GLN A 81 1.17 0.62 -0.71
C GLN A 81 2.29 0.94 0.30
N ILE A 82 2.26 0.34 1.49
CA ILE A 82 3.35 0.49 2.48
C ILE A 82 4.67 0.00 1.86
N LEU A 83 4.66 -1.17 1.22
CA LEU A 83 5.84 -1.71 0.56
C LEU A 83 6.34 -0.77 -0.54
N LEU A 84 5.45 -0.19 -1.34
CA LEU A 84 5.80 0.75 -2.41
C LEU A 84 6.50 2.00 -1.88
N TYR A 85 5.98 2.60 -0.80
CA TYR A 85 6.41 3.92 -0.35
C TYR A 85 7.43 3.92 0.79
N ARG A 86 7.59 2.80 1.50
CA ARG A 86 8.54 2.66 2.61
C ARG A 86 9.98 3.09 2.30
N PRO A 87 10.56 2.83 1.10
CA PRO A 87 11.92 3.28 0.81
C PRO A 87 12.09 4.80 0.95
N PHE A 88 11.06 5.58 0.58
CA PHE A 88 11.10 7.05 0.65
C PHE A 88 11.03 7.54 2.09
N VAL A 89 10.23 6.89 2.94
CA VAL A 89 10.18 7.18 4.39
C VAL A 89 11.56 6.95 5.02
N LEU A 90 12.16 5.78 4.80
CA LEU A 90 13.44 5.42 5.40
C LEU A 90 14.58 6.34 4.94
N LYS A 91 14.58 6.71 3.65
CA LYS A 91 15.57 7.66 3.10
C LYS A 91 15.39 9.06 3.67
N ASN A 92 14.14 9.53 3.84
CA ASN A 92 13.87 10.84 4.43
C ASN A 92 14.38 10.93 5.88
N LEU A 93 14.19 9.86 6.67
CA LEU A 93 14.65 9.77 8.06
C LEU A 93 16.17 9.65 8.20
N SER A 94 16.86 9.13 7.19
CA SER A 94 18.32 8.93 7.23
C SER A 94 19.12 10.19 6.85
N MET A 95 18.45 11.27 6.43
CA MET A 95 19.12 12.50 5.98
C MET A 95 19.44 13.44 7.15
N PRO A 96 20.68 13.97 7.24
CA PRO A 96 21.05 14.97 8.26
C PRO A 96 20.22 16.25 8.15
N ALA A 97 19.91 16.87 9.30
CA ALA A 97 19.10 18.10 9.37
C ALA A 97 19.69 19.29 8.60
N ASP A 98 21.02 19.37 8.45
CA ASP A 98 21.70 20.43 7.68
C ASP A 98 21.42 20.38 6.18
N ASN A 99 21.09 19.21 5.62
CA ASN A 99 20.74 19.07 4.20
C ASN A 99 19.25 19.35 3.91
N MET A 100 18.48 19.71 4.94
CA MET A 100 17.04 19.90 4.82
C MET A 100 16.68 21.29 4.23
N SER A 101 17.56 22.29 4.38
CA SER A 101 17.42 23.62 3.79
C SER A 101 17.65 23.66 2.27
N ASN A 102 18.44 22.74 1.73
CA ASN A 102 18.64 22.57 0.28
C ASN A 102 17.48 21.85 -0.43
N ARG A 103 16.41 21.47 0.30
CA ARG A 103 15.24 20.74 -0.25
C ARG A 103 14.29 21.61 -1.06
N GLU A 104 14.29 22.93 -0.86
CA GLU A 104 13.31 23.82 -1.50
C GLU A 104 13.45 23.90 -3.02
N ASP A 105 14.62 23.52 -3.56
CA ASP A 105 14.93 23.58 -5.01
C ASP A 105 14.83 22.22 -5.73
N ASP A 106 14.42 21.15 -5.02
CA ASP A 106 14.42 19.79 -5.56
C ASP A 106 13.04 19.40 -6.10
N GLN A 107 12.95 19.24 -7.43
CA GLN A 107 11.74 18.87 -8.18
C GLN A 107 10.98 17.66 -7.59
N PHE A 108 11.69 16.75 -6.92
CA PHE A 108 11.11 15.54 -6.35
C PHE A 108 10.61 15.68 -4.90
N HIS A 109 10.88 16.79 -4.22
CA HIS A 109 10.56 16.93 -2.79
C HIS A 109 9.06 16.78 -2.52
N GLY A 110 8.23 17.53 -3.24
CA GLY A 110 6.77 17.45 -3.08
C GLY A 110 6.17 16.08 -3.43
N THR A 111 6.81 15.35 -4.34
CA THR A 111 6.40 13.99 -4.72
C THR A 111 6.76 12.98 -3.63
N ILE A 112 7.96 13.09 -3.06
CA ILE A 112 8.40 12.23 -1.96
C ILE A 112 7.56 12.48 -0.71
N ASP A 113 7.22 13.73 -0.41
CA ASP A 113 6.34 14.06 0.71
C ASP A 113 4.92 13.51 0.50
N ARG A 114 4.43 13.44 -0.75
CA ARG A 114 3.19 12.72 -1.07
C ARG A 114 3.32 11.23 -0.77
N TYR A 115 4.40 10.58 -1.22
CA TYR A 115 4.64 9.15 -0.96
C TYR A 115 4.75 8.83 0.52
N ILE A 116 5.42 9.67 1.30
CA ILE A 116 5.51 9.52 2.75
C ILE A 116 4.13 9.57 3.38
N ARG A 117 3.31 10.57 3.01
CA ARG A 117 1.93 10.69 3.51
C ARG A 117 1.09 9.46 3.13
N GLN A 118 1.15 9.00 1.88
CA GLN A 118 0.45 7.80 1.43
C GLN A 118 0.88 6.54 2.19
N CYS A 119 2.17 6.41 2.53
CA CYS A 119 2.66 5.30 3.33
C CYS A 119 2.07 5.30 4.74
N LEU A 120 2.00 6.48 5.38
CA LEU A 120 1.47 6.64 6.73
C LEU A 120 -0.04 6.43 6.76
N GLU A 121 -0.76 6.93 5.75
CA GLU A 121 -2.18 6.70 5.56
C GLU A 121 -2.48 5.21 5.42
N ALA A 122 -1.77 4.51 4.54
CA ALA A 122 -1.93 3.06 4.38
C ALA A 122 -1.63 2.27 5.67
N ALA A 123 -0.59 2.66 6.42
CA ALA A 123 -0.29 2.05 7.72
C ALA A 123 -1.40 2.30 8.75
N THR A 124 -2.01 3.49 8.73
CA THR A 124 -3.14 3.84 9.58
C THR A 124 -4.35 2.98 9.24
N GLU A 125 -4.69 2.84 7.96
CA GLU A 125 -5.80 1.99 7.50
C GLU A 125 -5.63 0.53 7.93
N VAL A 126 -4.42 -0.03 7.81
CA VAL A 126 -4.12 -1.38 8.32
C VAL A 126 -4.41 -1.48 9.82
N ALA A 127 -3.95 -0.50 10.61
CA ALA A 127 -4.18 -0.49 12.05
C ALA A 127 -5.68 -0.37 12.40
N LEU A 128 -6.44 0.45 11.65
CA LEU A 128 -7.89 0.58 11.81
C LEU A 128 -8.60 -0.74 11.52
N ILE A 129 -8.28 -1.42 10.41
CA ILE A 129 -8.86 -2.71 10.06
C ILE A 129 -8.57 -3.75 11.14
N VAL A 130 -7.32 -3.86 11.60
CA VAL A 130 -6.93 -4.81 12.65
C VAL A 130 -7.64 -4.50 13.96
N ARG A 131 -7.75 -3.23 14.36
CA ARG A 131 -8.48 -2.83 15.56
C ARG A 131 -9.95 -3.23 15.47
N ASN A 132 -10.61 -2.95 14.35
CA ASN A 132 -12.02 -3.31 14.16
C ASN A 132 -12.22 -4.84 14.23
N LEU A 133 -11.28 -5.63 13.67
CA LEU A 133 -11.32 -7.10 13.78
C LEU A 133 -11.16 -7.59 15.23
N CYS A 134 -10.31 -6.93 16.03
CA CYS A 134 -10.17 -7.22 17.46
C CYS A 134 -11.47 -6.91 18.21
N GLU A 135 -12.05 -5.73 18.00
CA GLU A 135 -13.26 -5.26 18.68
C GLU A 135 -14.48 -6.14 18.37
N GLN A 136 -14.58 -6.64 17.14
CA GLN A 136 -15.67 -7.53 16.71
C GLN A 136 -15.47 -9.00 17.12
N GLY A 137 -14.36 -9.34 17.79
CA GLY A 137 -14.04 -10.72 18.19
C GLY A 137 -13.69 -11.65 17.02
N GLY A 138 -13.48 -11.11 15.82
CA GLY A 138 -13.26 -11.87 14.58
C GLY A 138 -11.92 -12.58 14.48
N LEU A 139 -10.98 -12.30 15.38
CA LEU A 139 -9.65 -12.92 15.42
C LEU A 139 -9.64 -14.38 15.95
N TYR A 140 -10.66 -14.78 16.72
CA TYR A 140 -10.54 -15.96 17.60
C TYR A 140 -11.21 -17.25 17.10
N HIS A 141 -11.95 -17.26 15.98
CA HIS A 141 -12.72 -18.44 15.59
C HIS A 141 -12.49 -18.88 14.13
N ASN A 142 -11.24 -19.21 13.80
CA ASN A 142 -10.77 -19.64 12.47
C ASN A 142 -10.43 -18.45 11.58
N PHE A 143 -9.22 -17.92 11.76
CA PHE A 143 -8.57 -17.03 10.81
C PHE A 143 -8.42 -17.82 9.49
N TRP A 144 -8.89 -17.22 8.39
CA TRP A 144 -9.05 -17.79 7.03
C TRP A 144 -10.34 -18.59 6.79
#